data_AF-A0A1G2JKW5-F1
#
_entry.id   AF-A0A1G2JKW5-F1
#
_cell.length_a   1.000
_cell.length_b   1.000
_cell.length_c   1.000
_cell.angle_alpha   90.00
_cell.angle_beta   90.00
_cell.angle_gamma   90.00
#
_symmetry.space_group_name_H-M   'P 1'
#
loop_
_entity.id
_entity.type
_entity.pdbx_description
1 polymer ?
#
loop_
_entity_poly.entity_id
_entity_poly.type
_entity_poly.pdbx_seq_one_letter_code
_entity_poly.pdbx_strand_id
1 'polypeptide(L)' 'MEMCVAVVDKVIAGKHGDYAVAHSDRLSSITFSLQTPVWQESDHPEEGMEVVLSDIRKKRAGWRAMSARFVRPSDESK' A
#
# COMPACT_ATOMS: atom_id res chain seq x y z
N MET A 1 -3.11 5.19 15.28
CA MET A 1 -2.75 5.52 13.88
C MET A 1 -3.83 4.96 12.98
N GLU A 2 -4.21 5.69 11.93
CA GLU A 2 -5.18 5.20 10.95
C GLU A 2 -4.50 4.18 10.03
N MET A 3 -5.21 3.09 9.77
CA MET A 3 -4.81 1.98 8.93
C MET A 3 -6.00 1.62 8.04
N CYS A 4 -5.76 1.29 6.77
CA CYS A 4 -6.80 0.80 5.88
C CYS A 4 -6.33 -0.43 5.11
N VAL A 5 -7.26 -1.34 4.86
CA VAL A 5 -7.09 -2.39 3.86
C VAL A 5 -7.36 -1.77 2.49
N ALA A 6 -6.51 -2.08 1.51
CA ALA A 6 -6.61 -1.61 0.15
C ALA A 6 -6.24 -2.73 -0.82
N VAL A 7 -6.86 -2.75 -2.00
CA VAL A 7 -6.57 -3.70 -3.07
C VAL A 7 -5.55 -3.09 -4.02
N VAL A 8 -4.51 -3.84 -4.37
CA VAL A 8 -3.49 -3.41 -5.33
C VAL A 8 -4.07 -3.39 -6.74
N ASP A 9 -4.08 -2.21 -7.36
CA ASP A 9 -4.49 -2.01 -8.74
C ASP A 9 -3.41 -2.38 -9.75
N LYS A 10 -2.15 -2.07 -9.40
CA LYS A 10 -0.98 -2.34 -10.26
C LYS A 10 0.33 -2.07 -9.53
N VAL A 11 1.37 -2.74 -9.99
CA VAL A 11 2.77 -2.47 -9.65
C VAL A 11 3.45 -1.77 -10.82
N ILE A 12 4.18 -0.70 -10.53
CA ILE A 12 4.85 0.13 -11.54
C ILE A 12 6.34 0.15 -11.25
N ALA A 13 7.13 -0.22 -12.25
CA ALA A 13 8.58 -0.06 -12.23
C ALA A 13 8.95 1.42 -12.28
N GLY A 14 9.55 1.92 -11.21
CA GLY A 14 9.86 3.34 -11.04
C GLY A 14 11.34 3.64 -11.17
N LYS A 15 11.69 4.82 -11.69
CA LYS A 15 13.09 5.29 -11.77
C LYS A 15 13.81 5.27 -10.41
N HIS A 16 13.07 5.45 -9.32
CA HIS A 16 13.60 5.52 -7.95
C HIS A 16 13.21 4.32 -7.10
N GLY A 17 12.85 3.21 -7.74
CA GLY A 17 12.29 2.03 -7.09
C GLY A 17 10.84 1.81 -7.46
N ASP A 18 10.45 0.54 -7.43
CA ASP A 18 9.11 0.10 -7.76
C ASP A 18 8.12 0.59 -6.71
N TYR A 19 6.90 0.87 -7.16
CA TYR A 19 5.83 1.31 -6.30
C TYR A 19 4.51 0.70 -6.76
N ALA A 20 3.59 0.53 -5.82
CA ALA A 20 2.26 0.05 -6.10
C ALA A 20 1.24 1.17 -5.97
N VAL A 21 0.15 1.01 -6.73
CA VAL A 21 -1.07 1.79 -6.63
C VAL A 21 -2.14 0.88 -6.05
N ALA A 22 -2.84 1.34 -5.02
CA ALA A 22 -3.92 0.60 -4.40
C ALA A 22 -5.12 1.51 -4.15
N HIS A 23 -6.32 0.95 -4.13
CA HIS A 23 -7.55 1.65 -3.77
C HIS A 23 -8.17 1.05 -2.52
N SER A 24 -8.84 1.89 -1.74
CA SER A 24 -9.70 1.46 -0.62
C SER A 24 -11.05 2.13 -0.77
N ASP A 25 -12.11 1.58 -0.19
CA ASP A 25 -13.44 2.18 -0.28
C ASP A 25 -13.52 3.58 0.36
N ARG A 26 -12.61 3.87 1.31
CA ARG A 26 -12.61 5.12 2.09
C ARG A 26 -11.77 6.22 1.46
N LEU A 27 -10.75 5.87 0.69
CA LEU A 27 -9.79 6.82 0.12
C LEU A 27 -9.64 6.52 -1.37
N SER A 28 -9.58 7.57 -2.19
CA SER A 28 -9.13 7.44 -3.58
C SER A 28 -7.78 6.72 -3.66
N SER A 29 -7.29 6.45 -4.86
CA SER A 29 -5.95 5.87 -5.11
C SER A 29 -4.84 6.35 -4.14
N ILE A 30 -4.21 5.36 -3.51
CA ILE A 30 -3.09 5.48 -2.58
C ILE A 30 -1.86 4.83 -3.22
N THR A 31 -0.72 5.51 -3.15
CA THR A 31 0.55 4.95 -3.62
C THR A 31 1.45 4.55 -2.46
N PHE A 32 2.29 3.54 -2.64
CA PHE A 32 3.33 3.18 -1.68
C PHE A 32 4.56 2.60 -2.36
N SER A 33 5.74 2.84 -1.79
CA SER A 33 7.00 2.28 -2.29
C SER A 33 7.07 0.80 -1.98
N LEU A 34 7.60 -0.01 -2.90
CA LEU A 34 7.94 -1.42 -2.66
C LEU A 34 9.33 -1.59 -2.02
N GLN A 35 10.01 -0.48 -1.73
CA GLN A 35 11.27 -0.48 -1.01
C GLN A 35 11.07 -0.36 0.50
N THR A 36 12.00 -0.94 1.26
CA THR A 36 12.13 -0.68 2.69
C THR A 36 12.46 0.81 2.93
N PRO A 37 11.97 1.41 4.04
CA PRO A 37 11.18 0.81 5.10
C PRO A 37 9.65 0.84 4.86
N VAL A 38 9.19 1.28 3.68
CA VAL A 38 7.75 1.43 3.41
C VAL A 38 7.10 0.07 3.24
N TRP A 39 7.66 -0.78 2.37
CA TRP A 39 7.22 -2.16 2.22
C TRP A 39 7.94 -3.05 3.22
N GLN A 40 7.17 -3.81 3.99
CA GLN A 40 7.68 -4.60 5.13
C GLN A 40 7.84 -6.08 4.81
N GLU A 41 7.54 -6.49 3.59
CA GLU A 41 7.57 -7.88 3.17
C GLU A 41 8.73 -8.09 2.18
N SER A 42 9.19 -9.33 2.05
CA SER A 42 10.30 -9.66 1.15
C SER A 42 9.87 -9.69 -0.32
N ASP A 43 8.64 -10.11 -0.57
CA ASP A 43 8.07 -10.29 -1.91
C ASP A 43 7.20 -9.09 -2.28
N HIS A 44 7.20 -8.72 -3.56
CA HIS A 44 6.31 -7.67 -4.06
C HIS A 44 4.85 -8.17 -4.08
N PRO A 45 3.87 -7.28 -3.82
CA PRO A 45 2.47 -7.63 -4.01
C PRO A 45 2.14 -7.70 -5.50
N GLU A 46 1.06 -8.40 -5.85
CA GLU A 46 0.53 -8.50 -7.20
C GLU A 46 -0.80 -7.75 -7.33
N GLU A 47 -1.22 -7.52 -8.57
CA GLU A 47 -2.54 -6.96 -8.87
C GLU A 47 -3.66 -7.84 -8.28
N GLY A 48 -4.64 -7.21 -7.63
CA GLY A 48 -5.74 -7.87 -6.95
C GLY A 48 -5.45 -8.32 -5.51
N MET A 49 -4.20 -8.25 -5.05
CA MET A 49 -3.86 -8.60 -3.66
C MET A 49 -4.28 -7.50 -2.68
N GLU A 50 -4.69 -7.91 -1.49
CA GLU A 50 -4.98 -6.98 -0.39
C GLU A 50 -3.73 -6.66 0.42
N VAL A 51 -3.59 -5.37 0.73
CA VAL A 51 -2.50 -4.84 1.56
C VAL A 51 -3.03 -3.98 2.68
N VAL A 52 -2.30 -3.97 3.78
CA VAL A 52 -2.54 -3.08 4.91
C VAL A 52 -1.67 -1.85 4.74
N LEU A 53 -2.29 -0.68 4.65
CA LEU A 53 -1.63 0.60 4.52
C LEU A 53 -1.77 1.42 5.80
N SER A 54 -0.69 2.04 6.25
CA SER A 54 -0.66 2.91 7.43
C SER A 54 0.31 4.09 7.25
N ASP A 55 0.24 5.05 8.18
CA ASP A 55 0.93 6.35 8.07
C ASP A 55 0.65 7.01 6.70
N ILE A 56 -0.65 7.18 6.42
CA ILE A 56 -1.15 7.74 5.16
C ILE A 56 -1.00 9.27 5.20
N ARG A 57 -0.35 9.83 4.19
CA ARG A 57 -0.06 11.27 4.09
C ARG A 57 -0.57 11.83 2.77
N LYS A 58 -1.17 13.03 2.81
CA LYS A 58 -1.50 13.78 1.59
C LYS A 58 -0.25 14.42 1.00
N LYS A 59 0.01 14.14 -0.28
CA LYS A 59 1.02 14.83 -1.10
C LYS A 59 0.32 15.55 -2.26
N ARG A 60 1.06 16.42 -2.96
CA ARG A 60 0.54 17.13 -4.16
C ARG A 60 -0.02 16.19 -5.22
N ALA A 61 0.59 15.01 -5.39
CA ALA A 61 0.22 14.03 -6.40
C ALA A 61 -0.86 13.02 -5.95
N GLY A 62 -1.33 13.06 -4.69
CA GLY A 62 -2.29 12.10 -4.18
C GLY A 62 -1.99 11.63 -2.75
N TRP A 63 -2.64 10.54 -2.34
CA TRP A 63 -2.37 9.89 -1.05
C TRP A 63 -1.17 8.96 -1.18
N ARG A 64 -0.34 8.94 -0.14
CA ARG A 64 0.82 8.04 -0.06
C ARG A 64 0.88 7.38 1.30
N ALA A 65 0.99 6.06 1.34
CA ALA A 65 1.27 5.32 2.56
C ALA A 65 2.79 5.27 2.78
N MET A 66 3.20 5.46 4.03
CA MET A 66 4.60 5.36 4.45
C MET A 66 4.92 4.02 5.11
N SER A 67 3.93 3.14 5.23
CA SER A 67 4.05 1.77 5.71
C SER A 67 3.00 0.90 5.00
N ALA A 68 3.44 -0.25 4.51
CA ALA A 68 2.64 -1.20 3.75
C ALA A 68 3.12 -2.64 4.00
N ARG A 69 2.18 -3.58 4.10
CA ARG A 69 2.44 -5.02 4.25
C ARG A 69 1.27 -5.84 3.70
N PHE A 70 1.46 -7.14 3.56
CA PHE A 70 0.35 -8.05 3.25
C PHE A 70 -0.70 -8.07 4.37
N VAL A 71 -1.96 -8.23 4.00
CA VAL A 71 -3.02 -8.63 4.94
C VAL A 71 -2.69 -10.00 5.52
N ARG A 72 -2.89 -10.15 6.82
CA ARG A 72 -2.71 -11.41 7.56
C ARG A 72 -4.06 -11.84 8.14
N PRO A 73 -4.28 -13.12 8.42
CA PRO A 73 -5.54 -13.58 9.02
C PRO A 73 -5.90 -12.88 10.34
N SER A 74 -4.90 -12.41 11.10
CA SER A 74 -5.12 -11.64 12.33
C SER A 74 -5.73 -10.25 12.08
N ASP A 75 -5.66 -9.73 10.85
CA ASP A 75 -6.26 -8.45 10.46
C ASP A 75 -7.77 -8.59 10.17
N GLU A 76 -8.24 -9.77 9.78
CA GLU A 76 -9.66 -10.08 9.54
C GLU A 76 -10.45 -10.27 10.84
N SER A 77 -9.76 -10.36 11.98
CA SER A 77 -10.39 -10.49 13.30
C SER A 77 -10.89 -9.15 13.81
N LYS A 78 -11.99 -8.63 13.26
CA LYS A 78 -12.86 -7.62 13.89
C LYS A 78 -14.33 -7.79 13.53
#